data_AF-A0AAN1C617-F1
#
_entry.id   AF-A0AAN1C617-F1
#
_cell.length_a   1.000
_cell.length_b   1.000
_cell.length_c   1.000
_cell.angle_alpha   90.00
_cell.angle_beta   90.00
_cell.angle_gamma   90.00
#
_symmetry.space_group_name_H-M   'P 1'
#
loop_
_entity.id
_entity.type
_entity.pdbx_description
1 polymer ?
#
loop_
_entity_poly.entity_id
_entity_poly.type
_entity_poly.pdbx_seq_one_letter_code
_entity_poly.pdbx_strand_id
1 'polypeptide(L)'
;MENLTNVVAASLPQDMRIAGINIAHTSGSTYWLLYQQSDWLTLRLATHVHWLNGVQQLQVIWPDMPDATGLKPVLTRALLSPAAHQAAFEFRSIDIAIANMLLWAANRKLVFMLRLTPAMASAHKHRQFDLHQDLEPLPLFLGDRNNSNDLLLPVADQRLKQHLIRFYSRNLLFTQFSGHHLIKLLPTAQWLQTMLAIMPPTRAWPLAMATTFGTQVLEVFHQARLQHL
;
A
#
# COMPACT_ATOMS: atom_id res chain seq x y z
N MET A 1 -17.32 11.88 23.89
CA MET A 1 -16.94 10.94 22.83
C MET A 1 -15.43 10.82 22.88
N GLU A 2 -14.89 9.63 23.12
CA GLU A 2 -13.44 9.44 23.22
C GLU A 2 -12.80 9.64 21.84
N ASN A 3 -11.68 10.38 21.76
CA ASN A 3 -11.00 10.59 20.49
C ASN A 3 -10.34 9.27 20.06
N LEU A 4 -10.72 8.76 18.89
CA LEU A 4 -10.20 7.50 18.35
C LEU A 4 -8.67 7.44 18.33
N THR A 5 -8.01 8.57 18.03
CA THR A 5 -6.54 8.66 18.06
C THR A 5 -5.98 8.38 19.45
N ASN A 6 -6.62 8.90 20.50
CA ASN A 6 -6.20 8.68 21.87
C ASN A 6 -6.44 7.22 22.29
N VAL A 7 -7.55 6.63 21.85
CA VAL A 7 -7.84 5.22 22.12
C VAL A 7 -6.81 4.31 21.47
N VAL A 8 -6.48 4.54 20.19
CA VAL A 8 -5.43 3.79 19.49
C VAL A 8 -4.09 3.99 20.18
N ALA A 9 -3.68 5.22 20.46
CA ALA A 9 -2.42 5.53 21.14
C ALA A 9 -2.32 4.84 22.51
N ALA A 10 -3.39 4.86 23.30
CA ALA A 10 -3.45 4.22 24.61
C ALA A 10 -3.51 2.69 24.56
N SER A 11 -3.73 2.10 23.39
CA SER A 11 -3.78 0.64 23.17
C SER A 11 -2.45 0.07 22.69
N LEU A 12 -1.48 0.92 22.33
CA LEU A 12 -0.18 0.47 21.81
C LEU A 12 0.66 -0.19 22.91
N PRO A 13 1.42 -1.25 22.57
CA PRO A 13 2.54 -1.70 23.39
C PRO A 13 3.53 -0.55 23.69
N GLN A 14 4.24 -0.62 24.82
CA GLN A 14 5.11 0.46 25.30
C GLN A 14 6.21 0.87 24.31
N ASP A 15 6.66 -0.04 23.46
CA ASP A 15 7.73 0.14 22.49
C ASP A 15 7.22 0.41 21.05
N MET A 16 5.90 0.54 20.89
CA MET A 16 5.26 0.85 19.61
C MET A 16 4.74 2.29 19.60
N ARG A 17 4.88 2.97 18.47
CA ARG A 17 4.36 4.35 18.29
C ARG A 17 3.58 4.50 17.00
N ILE A 18 2.68 5.48 16.99
CA ILE A 18 2.02 5.94 15.76
C ILE A 18 3.03 6.75 14.95
N ALA A 19 3.22 6.35 13.69
CA ALA A 19 4.06 7.07 12.73
C ALA A 19 3.21 7.82 11.68
N GLY A 20 1.99 7.35 11.41
CA GLY A 20 1.10 8.00 10.45
C GLY A 20 -0.36 7.57 10.63
N ILE A 21 -1.27 8.42 10.17
CA ILE A 21 -2.71 8.21 10.27
C ILE A 21 -3.33 8.56 8.92
N ASN A 22 -4.27 7.75 8.45
CA ASN A 22 -5.10 8.06 7.30
C ASN A 22 -6.56 7.69 7.63
N ILE A 23 -7.42 8.69 7.77
CA ILE A 23 -8.83 8.52 8.12
C ILE A 23 -9.66 8.69 6.85
N ALA A 24 -10.26 7.60 6.37
CA ALA A 24 -11.16 7.64 5.23
C ALA A 24 -12.60 7.84 5.72
N HIS A 25 -13.02 9.10 5.81
CA HIS A 25 -14.33 9.48 6.36
C HIS A 25 -15.52 8.83 5.64
N THR A 26 -15.39 8.51 4.35
CA THR A 26 -16.49 7.99 3.52
C THR A 26 -16.59 6.48 3.50
N SER A 27 -15.54 5.75 3.89
CA SER A 27 -15.50 4.28 3.78
C SER A 27 -15.69 3.57 5.11
N GLY A 28 -15.91 4.28 6.21
CA GLY A 28 -16.00 3.65 7.54
C GLY A 28 -14.74 2.89 7.93
N SER A 29 -13.58 3.30 7.38
CA SER A 29 -12.27 2.69 7.64
C SER A 29 -11.27 3.77 8.06
N THR A 30 -10.46 3.46 9.06
CA THR A 30 -9.32 4.27 9.50
C THR A 30 -8.07 3.41 9.48
N TYR A 31 -6.96 4.03 9.12
CA TYR A 31 -5.71 3.35 8.86
C TYR A 31 -4.58 4.01 9.65
N TRP A 32 -3.71 3.18 10.21
CA TRP A 32 -2.64 3.60 11.09
C TRP A 32 -1.35 2.94 10.62
N LEU A 33 -0.29 3.74 10.51
CA LEU A 33 1.06 3.26 10.34
C LEU A 33 1.72 3.27 11.72
N LEU A 34 2.12 2.10 12.17
CA LEU A 34 2.74 1.87 13.47
C LEU A 34 4.19 1.45 13.27
N TYR A 35 5.03 1.84 14.21
CA TYR A 35 6.46 1.57 14.19
C TYR A 35 6.91 1.06 15.54
N GLN A 36 7.64 -0.05 15.54
CA GLN A 36 8.21 -0.69 16.73
C GLN A 36 9.63 -1.13 16.38
N GLN A 37 10.64 -0.46 16.96
CA GLN A 37 12.06 -0.75 16.71
C GLN A 37 12.46 -0.71 15.22
N SER A 38 12.55 -1.85 14.53
CA SER A 38 12.85 -1.95 13.08
C SER A 38 11.64 -2.35 12.24
N ASP A 39 10.54 -2.72 12.89
CA ASP A 39 9.36 -3.27 12.27
C ASP A 39 8.26 -2.22 12.11
N TRP A 40 7.53 -2.38 11.01
CA TRP A 40 6.35 -1.62 10.68
C TRP A 40 5.13 -2.51 10.74
N LEU A 41 4.02 -1.92 11.17
CA LEU A 41 2.71 -2.57 11.13
C LEU A 41 1.71 -1.56 10.57
N THR A 42 0.89 -2.01 9.63
CA THR A 42 -0.31 -1.23 9.28
C THR A 42 -1.51 -1.83 9.98
N LEU A 43 -2.29 -0.97 10.62
CA LEU A 43 -3.53 -1.31 11.30
C LEU A 43 -4.69 -0.67 10.54
N ARG A 44 -5.68 -1.48 10.19
CA ARG A 44 -6.97 -1.05 9.67
C ARG A 44 -8.04 -1.31 10.72
N LEU A 45 -8.71 -0.24 11.13
CA LEU A 45 -9.92 -0.29 11.94
C LEU A 45 -11.10 0.06 11.05
N ALA A 46 -12.08 -0.83 10.92
CA ALA A 46 -13.19 -0.64 9.99
C ALA A 46 -14.49 -1.29 10.46
N THR A 47 -15.61 -0.87 9.89
CA THR A 47 -16.93 -1.47 10.16
C THR A 47 -17.17 -2.79 9.40
N HIS A 48 -16.27 -3.18 8.50
CA HIS A 48 -16.45 -4.30 7.57
C HIS A 48 -15.10 -4.90 7.15
N VAL A 49 -15.14 -6.15 6.67
CA VAL A 49 -13.96 -6.88 6.20
C VAL A 49 -13.29 -6.21 5.00
N HIS A 50 -11.96 -6.33 4.88
CA HIS A 50 -11.23 -5.86 3.71
C HIS A 50 -11.77 -6.55 2.44
N TRP A 51 -11.81 -5.84 1.32
CA TRP A 51 -12.25 -6.41 0.04
C TRP A 51 -11.21 -7.36 -0.60
N LEU A 52 -10.04 -7.48 0.02
CA LEU A 52 -8.96 -8.36 -0.41
C LEU A 52 -8.61 -9.35 0.69
N ASN A 53 -8.42 -10.59 0.26
CA ASN A 53 -7.82 -11.65 1.07
C ASN A 53 -6.30 -11.66 0.84
N GLY A 54 -5.55 -12.20 1.82
CA GLY A 54 -4.09 -12.30 1.74
C GLY A 54 -3.32 -11.00 1.99
N VAL A 55 -3.96 -9.98 2.58
CA VAL A 55 -3.28 -8.71 2.91
C VAL A 55 -2.36 -8.87 4.13
N GLN A 56 -1.20 -8.22 4.10
CA GLN A 56 -0.27 -8.15 5.24
C GLN A 56 -0.57 -6.89 6.06
N GLN A 57 -1.70 -6.88 6.74
CA GLN A 57 -2.21 -5.77 7.54
C GLN A 57 -3.00 -6.32 8.74
N LEU A 58 -2.82 -5.73 9.93
CA LEU A 58 -3.67 -6.05 11.07
C LEU A 58 -5.05 -5.42 10.87
N GLN A 59 -6.10 -6.23 10.90
CA GLN A 59 -7.48 -5.77 10.79
C GLN A 59 -8.22 -5.93 12.12
N VAL A 60 -8.89 -4.86 12.54
CA VAL A 60 -9.86 -4.87 13.63
C VAL A 60 -11.21 -4.41 13.08
N ILE A 61 -12.22 -5.26 13.23
CA ILE A 61 -13.60 -4.91 12.85
C ILE A 61 -14.31 -4.35 14.06
N TRP A 62 -14.78 -3.12 13.92
CA TRP A 62 -15.52 -2.39 14.93
C TRP A 62 -16.76 -1.76 14.30
N PRO A 63 -17.93 -2.44 14.38
CA PRO A 63 -19.16 -1.99 13.74
C PRO A 63 -19.67 -0.64 14.27
N ASP A 64 -19.41 -0.34 15.55
CA ASP A 64 -19.97 0.80 16.26
C ASP A 64 -19.24 2.13 16.04
N MET A 65 -18.34 2.20 15.04
CA MET A 65 -17.69 3.46 14.67
C MET A 65 -18.72 4.58 14.41
N PRO A 66 -18.53 5.79 14.97
CA PRO A 66 -17.33 6.31 15.62
C PRO A 66 -17.27 6.12 17.15
N ASP A 67 -18.21 5.40 17.77
CA ASP A 67 -18.15 5.13 19.21
C ASP A 67 -16.94 4.24 19.54
N ALA A 68 -15.99 4.76 20.31
CA ALA A 68 -14.79 4.05 20.71
C ALA A 68 -14.89 3.44 22.11
N THR A 69 -16.06 3.53 22.75
CA THR A 69 -16.30 2.97 24.09
C THR A 69 -16.02 1.46 24.09
N GLY A 70 -15.06 1.02 24.91
CA GLY A 70 -14.68 -0.40 24.99
C GLY A 70 -13.76 -0.89 23.86
N LEU A 71 -13.36 -0.04 22.91
CA LEU A 71 -12.45 -0.41 21.83
C LEU A 71 -11.01 -0.66 22.32
N LYS A 72 -10.56 0.07 23.34
CA LYS A 72 -9.19 -0.04 23.90
C LYS A 72 -8.76 -1.48 24.22
N PRO A 73 -9.49 -2.27 25.04
CA PRO A 73 -9.09 -3.66 25.33
C PRO A 73 -9.09 -4.56 24.09
N VAL A 74 -9.94 -4.29 23.09
CA VAL A 74 -9.97 -5.03 21.83
C VAL A 74 -8.71 -4.75 21.01
N LEU A 75 -8.36 -3.47 20.84
CA LEU A 75 -7.14 -3.06 20.15
C LEU A 75 -5.89 -3.60 20.84
N THR A 76 -5.83 -3.49 22.17
CA THR A 76 -4.69 -3.99 22.96
C THR A 76 -4.48 -5.49 22.71
N ARG A 77 -5.55 -6.28 22.75
CA ARG A 77 -5.48 -7.72 22.48
C ARG A 77 -5.08 -8.02 21.03
N ALA A 78 -5.62 -7.27 20.08
CA ALA A 78 -5.30 -7.44 18.66
C ALA A 78 -3.83 -7.14 18.37
N LEU A 79 -3.28 -6.07 18.94
CA LEU A 79 -1.88 -5.65 18.78
C LEU A 79 -0.88 -6.63 19.41
N LEU A 80 -1.29 -7.35 20.46
CA LEU A 80 -0.47 -8.39 21.09
C LEU A 80 -0.67 -9.79 20.47
N SER A 81 -1.54 -9.91 19.45
CA SER A 81 -1.88 -11.21 18.88
C SER A 81 -0.79 -11.74 17.93
N PRO A 82 -0.76 -13.07 17.67
CA PRO A 82 0.08 -13.64 16.61
C PRO A 82 -0.19 -13.02 15.22
N ALA A 83 -1.42 -12.59 14.96
CA ALA A 83 -1.78 -11.96 13.69
C ALA A 83 -1.05 -10.61 13.50
N ALA A 84 -0.89 -9.82 14.58
CA ALA A 84 -0.11 -8.59 14.53
C ALA A 84 1.36 -8.86 14.20
N HIS A 85 1.94 -9.89 14.81
CA HIS A 85 3.32 -10.31 14.55
C HIS A 85 3.52 -10.80 13.10
N GLN A 86 2.56 -11.56 12.57
CA GLN A 86 2.59 -12.01 11.16
C GLN A 86 2.39 -10.87 10.16
N ALA A 87 1.60 -9.84 10.54
CA ALA A 87 1.37 -8.66 9.72
C ALA A 87 2.52 -7.64 9.80
N ALA A 88 3.38 -7.71 10.83
CA ALA A 88 4.54 -6.85 10.96
C ALA A 88 5.56 -7.13 9.84
N PHE A 89 6.30 -6.10 9.45
CA PHE A 89 7.30 -6.21 8.39
C PHE A 89 8.47 -5.25 8.57
N GLU A 90 9.65 -5.73 8.18
CA GLU A 90 10.82 -4.88 7.97
C GLU A 90 10.72 -4.10 6.66
N PHE A 91 11.27 -2.89 6.65
CA PHE A 91 11.40 -2.07 5.45
C PHE A 91 12.85 -2.05 4.98
N ARG A 92 13.17 -2.90 4.01
CA ARG A 92 14.57 -3.20 3.63
C ARG A 92 15.10 -2.22 2.58
N SER A 93 16.40 -2.28 2.31
CA SER A 93 17.07 -1.42 1.32
C SER A 93 16.40 -1.41 -0.06
N ILE A 94 15.87 -2.56 -0.52
CA ILE A 94 15.14 -2.61 -1.79
C ILE A 94 13.77 -1.94 -1.70
N ASP A 95 13.07 -2.06 -0.57
CA ASP A 95 11.78 -1.40 -0.34
C ASP A 95 11.97 0.13 -0.29
N ILE A 96 13.06 0.61 0.31
CA ILE A 96 13.46 2.02 0.30
C ILE A 96 13.66 2.53 -1.14
N ALA A 97 14.33 1.76 -2.00
CA ALA A 97 14.53 2.11 -3.41
C ALA A 97 13.19 2.14 -4.18
N ILE A 98 12.33 1.15 -3.96
CA ILE A 98 10.99 1.09 -4.58
C ILE A 98 10.12 2.26 -4.11
N ALA A 99 10.13 2.61 -2.82
CA ALA A 99 9.37 3.73 -2.30
C ALA A 99 9.84 5.07 -2.91
N ASN A 100 11.15 5.28 -3.03
CA ASN A 100 11.70 6.45 -3.72
C ASN A 100 11.27 6.49 -5.19
N MET A 101 11.33 5.35 -5.90
CA MET A 101 10.84 5.24 -7.28
C MET A 101 9.35 5.59 -7.37
N LEU A 102 8.50 5.04 -6.49
CA LEU A 102 7.07 5.27 -6.47
C LEU A 102 6.72 6.74 -6.23
N LEU A 103 7.39 7.39 -5.26
CA LEU A 103 7.20 8.82 -4.98
C LEU A 103 7.70 9.68 -6.14
N TRP A 104 8.85 9.34 -6.72
CA TRP A 104 9.39 10.04 -7.89
C TRP A 104 8.45 9.97 -9.10
N ALA A 105 7.86 8.80 -9.33
CA ALA A 105 6.90 8.54 -10.39
C ALA A 105 5.60 9.32 -10.16
N ALA A 106 5.03 9.25 -8.95
CA ALA A 106 3.79 9.92 -8.61
C ALA A 106 3.90 11.45 -8.74
N ASN A 107 5.05 12.04 -8.39
CA ASN A 107 5.33 13.48 -8.59
C ASN A 107 5.38 13.88 -10.07
N ARG A 108 5.49 12.92 -10.99
CA ARG A 108 5.44 13.10 -12.44
C ARG A 108 4.14 12.59 -13.05
N LYS A 109 3.11 12.39 -12.22
CA LYS A 109 1.82 11.82 -12.65
C LYS A 109 1.97 10.42 -13.25
N LEU A 110 3.02 9.68 -12.92
CA LEU A 110 3.20 8.29 -13.34
C LEU A 110 2.84 7.34 -12.20
N VAL A 111 2.06 6.32 -12.50
CA VAL A 111 1.60 5.32 -11.53
C VAL A 111 1.62 3.92 -12.13
N PHE A 112 1.90 2.92 -11.31
CA PHE A 112 1.73 1.54 -11.74
C PHE A 112 0.25 1.18 -11.78
N MET A 113 -0.12 0.33 -12.74
CA MET A 113 -1.48 -0.14 -12.92
C MET A 113 -1.53 -1.64 -13.18
N LEU A 114 -2.50 -2.33 -12.60
CA LEU A 114 -2.86 -3.70 -12.97
C LEU A 114 -4.07 -3.67 -13.89
N ARG A 115 -4.05 -4.47 -14.95
CA ARG A 115 -5.23 -4.62 -15.82
C ARG A 115 -6.02 -5.84 -15.41
N LEU A 116 -7.23 -5.61 -14.89
CA LEU A 116 -8.19 -6.66 -14.56
C LEU A 116 -8.67 -7.38 -15.82
N THR A 117 -9.02 -8.65 -15.66
CA THR A 117 -9.82 -9.35 -16.67
C THR A 117 -11.23 -8.74 -16.73
N PRO A 118 -11.96 -8.86 -17.85
CA PRO A 118 -13.34 -8.38 -17.92
C PRO A 118 -14.25 -8.97 -16.83
N ALA A 119 -14.07 -10.24 -16.48
CA ALA A 119 -14.81 -10.90 -15.42
C ALA A 119 -14.51 -10.33 -14.02
N MET A 120 -13.26 -9.98 -13.75
CA MET A 120 -12.92 -9.30 -12.49
C MET A 120 -13.47 -7.88 -12.47
N ALA A 121 -13.36 -7.15 -13.58
CA ALA A 121 -13.86 -5.79 -13.69
C ALA A 121 -15.38 -5.70 -13.50
N SER A 122 -16.16 -6.70 -13.91
CA SER A 122 -17.61 -6.73 -13.63
C SER A 122 -17.92 -7.16 -12.19
N ALA A 123 -17.13 -8.04 -11.59
CA ALA A 123 -17.39 -8.61 -10.28
C ALA A 123 -16.84 -7.80 -9.08
N HIS A 124 -16.03 -6.75 -9.32
CA HIS A 124 -15.23 -6.12 -8.25
C HIS A 124 -16.02 -5.47 -7.11
N LYS A 125 -17.31 -5.19 -7.31
CA LYS A 125 -18.20 -4.65 -6.26
C LYS A 125 -18.94 -5.73 -5.47
N HIS A 126 -18.85 -6.98 -5.89
CA HIS A 126 -19.72 -8.08 -5.43
C HIS A 126 -18.95 -9.27 -4.86
N ARG A 127 -17.63 -9.31 -5.01
CA ARG A 127 -16.78 -10.34 -4.41
C ARG A 127 -15.50 -9.77 -3.84
N GLN A 128 -14.95 -10.47 -2.85
CA GLN A 128 -13.56 -10.28 -2.46
C GLN A 128 -12.65 -10.92 -3.52
N PHE A 129 -11.46 -10.35 -3.68
CA PHE A 129 -10.40 -10.97 -4.47
C PHE A 129 -9.27 -11.44 -3.57
N ASP A 130 -8.59 -12.49 -3.98
CA ASP A 130 -7.37 -12.92 -3.35
C ASP A 130 -6.17 -12.21 -3.99
N LEU A 131 -5.31 -11.63 -3.16
CA LEU A 131 -4.15 -10.89 -3.64
C LEU A 131 -3.22 -11.73 -4.51
N HIS A 132 -3.00 -13.00 -4.15
CA HIS A 132 -2.07 -13.89 -4.84
C HIS A 132 -2.73 -14.61 -6.01
N GLN A 133 -3.95 -15.11 -5.84
CA GLN A 133 -4.62 -15.88 -6.90
C GLN A 133 -5.23 -15.00 -7.98
N ASP A 134 -5.81 -13.85 -7.61
CA ASP A 134 -6.51 -12.99 -8.57
C ASP A 134 -5.61 -11.86 -9.10
N LEU A 135 -4.80 -11.20 -8.25
CA LEU A 135 -4.07 -9.97 -8.64
C LEU A 135 -2.65 -10.23 -9.17
N GLU A 136 -1.89 -11.17 -8.59
CA GLU A 136 -0.53 -11.47 -9.07
C GLU A 136 -0.47 -11.91 -10.53
N PRO A 137 -1.41 -12.67 -11.10
CA PRO A 137 -1.35 -13.05 -12.51
C PRO A 137 -1.58 -11.88 -13.47
N LEU A 138 -2.11 -10.75 -12.99
CA LEU A 138 -2.50 -9.64 -13.86
C LEU A 138 -1.27 -8.98 -14.54
N PRO A 139 -1.44 -8.47 -15.77
CA PRO A 139 -0.40 -7.67 -16.41
C PRO A 139 -0.19 -6.34 -15.68
N LEU A 140 1.07 -5.95 -15.53
CA LEU A 140 1.51 -4.72 -14.90
C LEU A 140 1.89 -3.68 -15.98
N PHE A 141 1.50 -2.44 -15.74
CA PHE A 141 1.83 -1.29 -16.58
C PHE A 141 2.34 -0.13 -15.75
N LEU A 142 3.11 0.76 -16.37
CA LEU A 142 3.33 2.13 -15.92
C LEU A 142 2.52 3.06 -16.83
N GLY A 143 1.70 3.94 -16.26
CA GLY A 143 0.87 4.84 -17.05
C GLY A 143 0.67 6.22 -16.42
N ASP A 144 0.05 7.11 -17.19
CA ASP A 144 -0.32 8.43 -16.70
C ASP A 144 -1.50 8.31 -15.71
N ARG A 145 -1.32 8.90 -14.53
CA ARG A 145 -2.26 8.90 -13.41
C ARG A 145 -3.60 9.51 -13.77
N ASN A 146 -3.61 10.54 -14.60
CA ASN A 146 -4.82 11.27 -14.96
C ASN A 146 -5.50 10.64 -16.18
N ASN A 147 -4.72 10.21 -17.18
CA ASN A 147 -5.26 9.64 -18.41
C ASN A 147 -4.40 8.48 -18.96
N SER A 148 -4.81 7.26 -18.67
CA SER A 148 -4.13 6.04 -19.14
C SER A 148 -4.17 5.86 -20.67
N ASN A 149 -4.99 6.62 -21.40
CA ASN A 149 -4.97 6.59 -22.87
C ASN A 149 -3.76 7.36 -23.43
N ASP A 150 -3.21 8.32 -22.68
CA ASP A 150 -2.05 9.11 -23.10
C ASP A 150 -0.76 8.31 -22.92
N LEU A 151 -0.69 7.47 -21.88
CA LEU A 151 0.46 6.63 -21.59
C LEU A 151 0.06 5.35 -20.86
N LEU A 152 0.46 4.20 -21.42
CA LEU A 152 0.37 2.91 -20.76
C LEU A 152 1.44 1.95 -21.31
N LEU A 153 2.57 1.86 -20.60
CA LEU A 153 3.72 1.04 -20.99
C LEU A 153 3.73 -0.28 -20.20
N PRO A 154 3.91 -1.44 -20.86
CA PRO A 154 3.99 -2.72 -20.17
C PRO A 154 5.26 -2.83 -19.32
N VAL A 155 5.14 -3.46 -18.15
CA VAL A 155 6.26 -3.73 -17.24
C VAL A 155 6.33 -5.24 -17.03
N ALA A 156 7.37 -5.87 -17.59
CA ALA A 156 7.48 -7.33 -17.63
C ALA A 156 8.16 -7.96 -16.39
N ASP A 157 8.89 -7.17 -15.58
CA ASP A 157 9.64 -7.70 -14.44
C ASP A 157 8.69 -8.21 -13.33
N GLN A 158 8.64 -9.54 -13.18
CA GLN A 158 7.77 -10.22 -12.22
C GLN A 158 8.18 -9.95 -10.77
N ARG A 159 9.47 -9.76 -10.49
CA ARG A 159 9.96 -9.51 -9.12
C ARG A 159 9.52 -8.13 -8.66
N LEU A 160 9.61 -7.12 -9.52
CA LEU A 160 9.05 -5.79 -9.25
C LEU A 160 7.55 -5.88 -9.01
N LYS A 161 6.81 -6.62 -9.85
CA LYS A 161 5.36 -6.82 -9.62
C LYS A 161 5.07 -7.44 -8.26
N GLN A 162 5.80 -8.46 -7.85
CA GLN A 162 5.67 -9.07 -6.52
C GLN A 162 5.94 -8.07 -5.39
N HIS A 163 6.94 -7.21 -5.54
CA HIS A 163 7.18 -6.14 -4.57
C HIS A 163 6.03 -5.12 -4.53
N LEU A 164 5.48 -4.72 -5.68
CA LEU A 164 4.32 -3.82 -5.72
C LEU A 164 3.08 -4.45 -5.07
N ILE A 165 2.83 -5.74 -5.34
CA ILE A 165 1.76 -6.50 -4.69
C ILE A 165 1.97 -6.56 -3.17
N ARG A 166 3.20 -6.75 -2.70
CA ARG A 166 3.54 -6.71 -1.27
C ARG A 166 3.36 -5.33 -0.65
N PHE A 167 3.77 -4.27 -1.35
CA PHE A 167 3.50 -2.90 -0.90
C PHE A 167 2.00 -2.65 -0.78
N TYR A 168 1.24 -3.17 -1.74
CA TYR A 168 -0.21 -3.07 -1.71
C TYR A 168 -0.83 -3.86 -0.55
N SER A 169 -0.36 -5.10 -0.30
CA SER A 169 -0.80 -5.93 0.83
C SER A 169 -0.58 -5.25 2.18
N ARG A 170 0.47 -4.42 2.28
CA ARG A 170 0.83 -3.66 3.47
C ARG A 170 0.14 -2.31 3.56
N ASN A 171 -0.78 -1.97 2.66
CA ASN A 171 -1.45 -0.67 2.58
C ASN A 171 -0.47 0.53 2.34
N LEU A 172 0.70 0.24 1.77
CA LEU A 172 1.67 1.25 1.31
C LEU A 172 1.33 1.78 -0.10
N LEU A 173 0.43 1.09 -0.79
CA LEU A 173 -0.26 1.55 -1.98
C LEU A 173 -1.76 1.54 -1.68
N PHE A 174 -2.50 2.52 -2.18
CA PHE A 174 -3.96 2.49 -2.23
C PHE A 174 -4.42 2.27 -3.66
N THR A 175 -5.59 1.67 -3.82
CA THR A 175 -6.14 1.35 -5.13
C THR A 175 -7.22 2.33 -5.55
N GLN A 176 -7.19 2.66 -6.84
CA GLN A 176 -8.27 3.39 -7.49
C GLN A 176 -8.65 2.65 -8.77
N PHE A 177 -9.91 2.22 -8.85
CA PHE A 177 -10.47 1.70 -10.10
C PHE A 177 -10.61 2.85 -11.10
N SER A 178 -10.17 2.61 -12.33
CA SER A 178 -10.34 3.54 -13.44
C SER A 178 -10.95 2.82 -14.65
N GLY A 179 -11.26 3.57 -15.70
CA GLY A 179 -11.71 3.01 -16.97
C GLY A 179 -10.75 1.95 -17.53
N HIS A 180 -11.18 1.24 -18.57
CA HIS A 180 -10.40 0.22 -19.26
C HIS A 180 -9.94 -0.96 -18.36
N HIS A 181 -10.73 -1.27 -17.32
CA HIS A 181 -10.45 -2.37 -16.38
C HIS A 181 -9.11 -2.20 -15.63
N LEU A 182 -8.65 -0.96 -15.44
CA LEU A 182 -7.38 -0.68 -14.77
C LEU A 182 -7.59 -0.40 -13.28
N ILE A 183 -6.72 -0.96 -12.45
CA ILE A 183 -6.53 -0.58 -11.05
C ILE A 183 -5.22 0.19 -10.96
N LYS A 184 -5.30 1.46 -10.55
CA LYS A 184 -4.13 2.29 -10.25
C LYS A 184 -3.60 1.93 -8.87
N LEU A 185 -2.29 1.69 -8.76
CA LEU A 185 -1.56 1.47 -7.53
C LEU A 185 -0.89 2.78 -7.12
N LEU A 186 -1.57 3.54 -6.27
CA LEU A 186 -1.17 4.89 -5.89
C LEU A 186 -0.39 4.83 -4.58
N PRO A 187 0.79 5.48 -4.46
CA PRO A 187 1.54 5.45 -3.21
C PRO A 187 0.77 6.13 -2.08
N THR A 188 0.75 5.51 -0.90
CA THR A 188 0.37 6.17 0.34
C THR A 188 1.48 7.15 0.72
N ALA A 189 1.56 8.27 0.01
CA ALA A 189 2.77 9.08 -0.10
C ALA A 189 3.29 9.58 1.25
N GLN A 190 2.40 10.05 2.13
CA GLN A 190 2.76 10.49 3.48
C GLN A 190 3.43 9.38 4.29
N TRP A 191 2.95 8.14 4.17
CA TRP A 191 3.51 7.00 4.89
C TRP A 191 4.89 6.63 4.35
N LEU A 192 5.02 6.53 3.02
CA LEU A 192 6.32 6.26 2.40
C LEU A 192 7.36 7.33 2.77
N GLN A 193 6.98 8.61 2.74
CA GLN A 193 7.85 9.72 3.17
C GLN A 193 8.24 9.60 4.65
N THR A 194 7.31 9.23 5.52
CA THR A 194 7.57 9.01 6.95
C THR A 194 8.59 7.89 7.15
N MET A 195 8.40 6.75 6.47
CA MET A 195 9.31 5.61 6.55
C MET A 195 10.70 5.98 6.04
N LEU A 196 10.79 6.70 4.92
CA LEU A 196 12.06 7.16 4.34
C LEU A 196 12.79 8.20 5.21
N ALA A 197 12.07 8.99 6.02
CA ALA A 197 12.68 9.92 6.97
C ALA A 197 13.37 9.18 8.12
N ILE A 198 12.87 8.01 8.52
CA ILE A 198 13.45 7.16 9.57
C ILE A 198 14.53 6.24 9.00
N MET A 199 14.35 5.78 7.76
CA MET A 199 15.25 4.86 7.06
C MET A 199 15.74 5.51 5.76
N PRO A 200 16.75 6.40 5.84
CA PRO A 200 17.21 7.15 4.67
C PRO A 200 17.85 6.22 3.63
N PRO A 201 17.78 6.58 2.35
CA PRO A 201 18.38 5.79 1.29
C PRO A 201 19.90 5.74 1.42
N THR A 202 20.47 4.54 1.37
CA THR A 202 21.93 4.31 1.33
C THR A 202 22.49 4.36 -0.10
N ARG A 203 21.62 4.35 -1.11
CA ARG A 203 21.96 4.38 -2.54
C ARG A 203 20.88 5.11 -3.32
N ALA A 204 21.25 5.79 -4.40
CA ALA A 204 20.30 6.37 -5.34
C ALA A 204 19.38 5.28 -5.91
N TRP A 205 18.06 5.53 -5.89
CA TRP A 205 17.07 4.53 -6.28
C TRP A 205 17.28 3.96 -7.69
N PRO A 206 17.68 4.73 -8.74
CA PRO A 206 17.84 4.14 -10.07
C PRO A 206 18.92 3.05 -10.09
N LEU A 207 20.03 3.27 -9.38
CA LEU A 207 21.13 2.31 -9.31
C LEU A 207 20.72 1.05 -8.54
N ALA A 208 19.97 1.20 -7.44
CA ALA A 208 19.43 0.07 -6.70
C ALA A 208 18.45 -0.75 -7.56
N MET A 209 17.54 -0.07 -8.28
CA MET A 209 16.59 -0.72 -9.18
C MET A 209 17.29 -1.46 -10.32
N ALA A 210 18.27 -0.84 -10.98
CA ALA A 210 19.03 -1.49 -12.05
C ALA A 210 19.80 -2.72 -11.54
N THR A 211 20.38 -2.63 -10.34
CA THR A 211 21.14 -3.74 -9.74
C THR A 211 20.23 -4.92 -9.39
N THR A 212 19.01 -4.67 -8.91
CA THR A 212 18.10 -5.72 -8.44
C THR A 212 17.23 -6.28 -9.56
N PHE A 213 16.66 -5.41 -10.40
CA PHE A 213 15.64 -5.76 -11.40
C PHE A 213 16.15 -5.68 -12.86
N GLY A 214 17.35 -5.13 -13.09
CA GLY A 214 17.85 -4.85 -14.44
C GLY A 214 17.43 -3.48 -14.96
N THR A 215 17.98 -3.07 -16.10
CA THR A 215 17.77 -1.72 -16.68
C THR A 215 16.40 -1.55 -17.32
N GLN A 216 15.68 -2.64 -17.60
CA GLN A 216 14.39 -2.62 -18.30
C GLN A 216 13.35 -1.80 -17.54
N VAL A 217 13.36 -1.85 -16.20
CA VAL A 217 12.49 -1.00 -15.38
C VAL A 217 12.78 0.48 -15.61
N LEU A 218 14.06 0.87 -15.71
CA LEU A 218 14.46 2.25 -15.95
C LEU A 218 14.15 2.70 -17.38
N GLU A 219 14.25 1.79 -18.36
CA GLU A 219 13.89 2.04 -19.75
C GLU A 219 12.41 2.42 -19.87
N VAL A 220 11.51 1.77 -19.13
CA VAL A 220 10.09 2.14 -19.09
C VAL A 220 9.90 3.58 -18.58
N PHE A 221 10.62 3.99 -17.52
CA PHE A 221 10.56 5.37 -17.04
C PHE A 221 11.16 6.37 -18.02
N HIS A 222 12.22 5.98 -18.74
CA HIS A 222 12.83 6.80 -19.77
C HIS A 222 11.85 7.03 -20.94
N GLN A 223 11.22 5.96 -21.42
CA GLN A 223 10.19 6.02 -22.46
C GLN A 223 9.00 6.88 -22.05
N ALA A 224 8.49 6.70 -20.83
CA ALA A 224 7.41 7.53 -20.28
C ALA A 224 7.77 9.02 -20.32
N ARG A 225 9.01 9.37 -19.95
CA ARG A 225 9.48 10.77 -20.01
C ARG A 225 9.53 11.32 -21.43
N LEU A 226 9.92 10.52 -22.42
CA LEU A 226 9.97 10.94 -23.83
C LEU A 226 8.58 11.21 -24.41
N GLN A 227 7.55 10.51 -23.93
CA GLN A 227 6.16 10.69 -24.38
C GLN A 227 5.43 11.85 -23.67
N HIS A 228 6.05 12.41 -22.62
CA HIS A 228 5.55 13.57 -21.86
C HIS A 228 6.31 14.88 -22.18
N LEU A 229 7.22 14.86 -23.16
CA LEU A 229 7.84 16.05 -23.77
C LEU A 229 7.08 16.42 -25.04
#